data_AF-A0A3M3ZCS6-F1
#
_entry.id   AF-A0A3M3ZCS6-F1
#
_cell.length_a   1.000
_cell.length_b   1.000
_cell.length_c   1.000
_cell.angle_alpha   90.00
_cell.angle_beta   90.00
_cell.angle_gamma   90.00
#
_symmetry.space_group_name_H-M   'P 1'
#
loop_
_entity.id
_entity.type
_entity.pdbx_description
1 polymer ?
#
loop_
_entity_poly.entity_id
_entity_poly.type
_entity_poly.pdbx_seq_one_letter_code
_entity_poly.pdbx_strand_id
1 'polypeptide(L)'
;MPLTPIEQSNPDAVADVRLLIEFLDNATSRADLDRRHAVAETKVTALKMQGQLGTLMADDLLVDLDNARENILKGCGPDLE
;
A
#
# COMPACT_ATOMS: atom_id res chain seq x y z
N MET A 1 17.07 -17.21 -22.82
CA MET A 1 16.96 -15.77 -23.08
C MET A 1 17.04 -15.06 -21.74
N PRO A 2 17.91 -14.05 -21.52
CA PRO A 2 17.89 -13.30 -20.28
C PRO A 2 16.65 -12.40 -20.28
N LEU A 3 15.85 -12.49 -19.21
CA LEU A 3 14.67 -11.64 -19.02
C LEU A 3 15.14 -10.18 -18.91
N THR A 4 14.47 -9.28 -19.63
CA THR A 4 14.71 -7.84 -19.55
C THR A 4 14.53 -7.35 -18.11
N PRO A 5 15.41 -6.49 -17.57
CA PRO A 5 15.39 -6.08 -16.15
C PRO A 5 14.21 -5.15 -15.76
N ILE A 6 13.16 -5.09 -16.56
CA ILE A 6 12.04 -4.14 -16.41
C ILE A 6 10.88 -4.75 -15.58
N GLU A 7 10.89 -6.06 -15.32
CA GLU A 7 9.75 -6.74 -14.66
C GLU A 7 10.02 -7.28 -13.25
N GLN A 8 11.25 -7.17 -12.74
CA GLN A 8 11.55 -7.68 -11.40
C GLN A 8 11.40 -6.57 -10.36
N SER A 9 10.21 -6.47 -9.77
CA SER A 9 10.02 -5.68 -8.55
C SER A 9 11.00 -6.14 -7.46
N ASN A 10 11.61 -5.19 -6.77
CA ASN A 10 12.49 -5.47 -5.66
C ASN A 10 11.69 -6.20 -4.55
N PRO A 11 12.07 -7.44 -4.17
CA PRO A 11 11.34 -8.20 -3.14
C PRO A 11 11.24 -7.46 -1.81
N ASP A 12 12.25 -6.66 -1.45
CA ASP A 12 12.22 -5.82 -0.25
C ASP A 12 11.14 -4.73 -0.37
N ALA A 13 11.01 -4.09 -1.53
CA ALA A 13 9.97 -3.09 -1.79
C ALA A 13 8.57 -3.72 -1.70
N VAL A 14 8.39 -4.94 -2.22
CA VAL A 14 7.13 -5.69 -2.12
C VAL A 14 6.80 -6.03 -0.66
N ALA A 15 7.79 -6.47 0.12
CA ALA A 15 7.61 -6.74 1.55
C ALA A 15 7.24 -5.47 2.33
N ASP A 16 7.88 -4.34 2.01
CA ASP A 16 7.57 -3.03 2.58
C ASP A 16 6.12 -2.61 2.35
N VAL A 17 5.57 -2.85 1.16
CA VAL A 17 4.17 -2.51 0.88
C VAL A 17 3.19 -3.44 1.59
N ARG A 18 3.52 -4.74 1.72
CA ARG A 18 2.70 -5.65 2.52
C ARG A 18 2.61 -5.21 3.98
N LEU A 19 3.73 -4.76 4.56
CA LEU A 19 3.76 -4.21 5.91
C LEU A 19 2.90 -2.94 6.05
N LEU A 20 2.77 -2.13 4.99
CA LEU A 20 1.90 -0.95 5.00
C LEU A 20 0.41 -1.33 5.06
N ILE A 21 0.01 -2.43 4.43
CA ILE A 21 -1.37 -2.93 4.52
C ILE A 21 -1.67 -3.41 5.95
N GLU A 22 -0.76 -4.16 6.56
CA GLU A 22 -0.88 -4.56 7.98
C GLU A 22 -0.85 -3.34 8.93
N PHE A 23 -0.13 -2.28 8.54
CA PHE A 23 -0.09 -1.03 9.28
C PHE A 23 -1.43 -0.28 9.27
N LEU A 24 -2.24 -0.40 8.21
CA LEU A 24 -3.60 0.14 8.15
C LEU A 24 -4.53 -0.55 9.15
N ASP A 25 -4.43 -1.88 9.27
CA ASP A 25 -5.28 -2.69 10.16
C ASP A 25 -5.13 -2.28 11.64
N ASN A 26 -3.94 -1.83 12.03
CA ASN A 26 -3.64 -1.32 13.36
C ASN A 26 -4.13 0.12 13.61
N ALA A 27 -4.89 0.73 12.71
CA ALA A 27 -5.39 2.09 12.90
C ALA A 27 -6.37 2.15 14.07
N THR A 28 -6.19 3.13 14.96
CA THR A 28 -7.02 3.27 16.17
C THR A 28 -8.15 4.29 16.03
N SER A 29 -8.15 5.05 14.93
CA SER A 29 -9.19 6.04 14.61
C SER A 29 -9.24 6.29 13.10
N ARG A 30 -10.32 6.94 12.63
CA ARG A 30 -10.49 7.24 11.21
C ARG A 30 -9.42 8.19 10.67
N ALA A 31 -9.08 9.21 11.46
CA ALA A 31 -8.03 10.16 11.13
C ALA A 31 -6.65 9.52 11.10
N ASP A 32 -6.41 8.55 11.99
CA ASP A 32 -5.18 7.75 11.99
C ASP A 32 -5.13 6.85 10.75
N LEU A 33 -6.21 6.14 10.42
CA LEU A 33 -6.32 5.32 9.21
C LEU A 33 -6.02 6.13 7.94
N ASP A 34 -6.63 7.31 7.79
CA ASP A 34 -6.38 8.20 6.64
C ASP A 34 -4.92 8.69 6.58
N ARG A 35 -4.30 9.01 7.72
CA ARG A 35 -2.87 9.34 7.77
C ARG A 35 -2.00 8.16 7.34
N ARG A 36 -2.28 6.97 7.86
CA ARG A 36 -1.52 5.75 7.55
C ARG A 36 -1.66 5.38 6.07
N HIS A 37 -2.85 5.56 5.50
CA HIS A 37 -3.11 5.40 4.08
C HIS A 37 -2.28 6.37 3.23
N ALA A 38 -2.31 7.66 3.55
CA ALA A 38 -1.52 8.65 2.83
C ALA A 38 -0.01 8.37 2.88
N VAL A 39 0.51 7.90 4.02
CA VAL A 39 1.91 7.48 4.17
C VAL A 39 2.21 6.27 3.30
N ALA A 40 1.32 5.27 3.29
CA ALA A 40 1.46 4.08 2.46
C ALA A 40 1.48 4.42 0.96
N GLU A 41 0.49 5.19 0.50
CA GLU A 41 0.38 5.66 -0.89
C GLU A 41 1.64 6.42 -1.34
N THR A 42 2.14 7.32 -0.50
CA THR A 42 3.37 8.08 -0.77
C THR A 42 4.57 7.15 -0.95
N LYS A 43 4.67 6.10 -0.11
CA LYS A 43 5.77 5.14 -0.18
C LYS A 43 5.67 4.26 -1.43
N VAL A 44 4.49 3.74 -1.79
CA VAL A 44 4.29 2.98 -3.04
C VAL A 44 4.66 3.82 -4.25
N THR A 45 4.20 5.07 -4.28
CA THR A 45 4.53 6.03 -5.35
C THR A 45 6.01 6.32 -5.42
N ALA A 46 6.68 6.50 -4.27
CA ALA A 46 8.13 6.70 -4.22
C ALA A 46 8.90 5.48 -4.76
N LEU A 47 8.52 4.27 -4.34
CA LEU A 47 9.12 3.02 -4.81
C LEU A 47 8.91 2.80 -6.32
N LYS A 48 7.74 3.19 -6.85
CA LYS A 48 7.44 3.22 -8.30
C LYS A 48 8.37 4.20 -9.03
N MET A 49 8.50 5.42 -8.55
CA MET A 49 9.35 6.46 -9.15
C MET A 49 10.84 6.10 -9.09
N GLN A 50 11.27 5.38 -8.06
CA GLN A 50 12.64 4.86 -7.91
C GLN A 50 12.90 3.61 -8.77
N GLY A 51 11.90 3.09 -9.49
CA GLY A 51 12.00 1.86 -10.27
C GLY A 51 12.17 0.60 -9.43
N GLN A 52 11.89 0.67 -8.13
CA GLN A 52 11.94 -0.49 -7.23
C GLN A 52 10.67 -1.34 -7.31
N LEU A 53 9.54 -0.74 -7.66
CA LEU A 53 8.29 -1.44 -7.98
C LEU A 53 7.99 -1.27 -9.46
N GLY A 54 7.69 -2.38 -10.14
CA GLY A 54 7.16 -2.33 -11.51
C GLY A 54 5.86 -1.51 -11.53
N THR A 55 5.66 -0.73 -12.58
CA THR A 55 4.50 0.19 -12.69
C THR A 55 3.17 -0.54 -12.44
N LEU A 56 2.95 -1.66 -13.12
CA LEU A 56 1.74 -2.47 -12.97
C LEU A 56 1.54 -2.94 -11.52
N MET A 57 2.61 -3.36 -10.85
CA MET A 57 2.55 -3.85 -9.47
C MET A 57 2.32 -2.71 -8.47
N ALA A 58 2.92 -1.54 -8.70
CA ALA A 58 2.65 -0.37 -7.87
C ALA A 58 1.20 0.07 -7.98
N ASP A 59 0.63 0.09 -9.20
CA ASP A 59 -0.77 0.45 -9.41
C ASP A 59 -1.73 -0.57 -8.75
N ASP A 60 -1.43 -1.87 -8.85
CA ASP A 60 -2.19 -2.94 -8.18
C ASP A 60 -2.16 -2.79 -6.64
N LEU A 61 -0.99 -2.51 -6.08
CA LEU A 61 -0.81 -2.31 -4.63
C LEU A 61 -1.50 -1.05 -4.10
N LEU A 62 -1.60 0.01 -4.91
CA LEU A 62 -2.38 1.21 -4.55
C LEU A 62 -3.87 0.86 -4.44
N VAL A 63 -4.39 0.08 -5.39
CA VAL A 63 -5.78 -0.40 -5.35
C VAL A 63 -6.03 -1.27 -4.12
N ASP A 64 -5.09 -2.16 -3.76
CA ASP A 64 -5.18 -2.97 -2.54
C ASP A 64 -5.18 -2.11 -1.26
N LEU A 65 -4.39 -1.04 -1.20
CA LEU A 65 -4.36 -0.10 -0.07
C LEU A 65 -5.70 0.62 0.09
N ASP A 66 -6.28 1.11 -1.02
CA ASP A 66 -7.61 1.75 -1.02
C ASP A 66 -8.70 0.76 -0.55
N ASN A 67 -8.66 -0.47 -1.08
CA ASN A 67 -9.58 -1.53 -0.69
C ASN A 67 -9.45 -1.90 0.79
N ALA A 68 -8.22 -2.00 1.32
CA ALA A 68 -7.97 -2.28 2.73
C ALA A 68 -8.55 -1.18 3.61
N ARG A 69 -8.29 0.09 3.27
CA ARG A 69 -8.87 1.25 3.97
C ARG A 69 -10.40 1.20 3.94
N GLU A 70 -11.01 0.99 2.78
CA GLU A 70 -12.46 0.88 2.65
C GLU A 70 -13.04 -0.27 3.48
N ASN A 71 -12.37 -1.42 3.51
CA ASN A 71 -12.80 -2.58 4.29
C ASN A 71 -12.73 -2.31 5.79
N ILE A 72 -11.68 -1.64 6.27
CA ILE A 72 -11.56 -1.23 7.68
C ILE A 72 -12.67 -0.23 8.02
N LEU A 73 -12.93 0.76 7.16
CA LEU A 73 -14.02 1.73 7.34
C LEU A 73 -15.40 1.08 7.35
N LYS A 74 -15.63 0.08 6.51
CA LYS A 74 -16.89 -0.69 6.47
C LYS A 74 -17.02 -1.63 7.67
N GLY A 75 -15.92 -2.23 8.12
CA GLY A 75 -15.86 -3.20 9.21
C GLY A 75 -15.94 -2.59 10.61
N CYS A 76 -15.40 -1.38 10.80
CA CYS A 76 -15.41 -0.69 12.09
C CYS A 76 -16.75 -0.03 12.46
N GLY A 77 -17.76 0.00 11.57
CA GLY A 77 -19.06 0.62 11.88
C GLY A 77 -18.93 2.10 12.31
N PRO A 78 -19.99 2.72 12.86
CA PRO A 78 -19.96 4.12 13.31
C PRO A 78 -19.06 4.37 14.54
N ASP A 79 -18.29 3.39 15.00
CA ASP A 79 -17.48 3.44 16.24
C ASP A 79 -16.12 4.16 16.04
N LEU A 80 -15.75 4.47 14.80
CA LEU A 80 -14.63 5.35 14.48
C LEU A 80 -15.05 6.83 14.59
N GLU A 81 -15.41 7.28 15.80
CA GLU A 81 -15.53 8.70 16.16
C GLU A 81 -14.20 9.28 16.66
#